data_AF-A0A929XH31-F1
#
_entry.id   AF-A0A929XH31-F1
#
_cell.length_a   1.000
_cell.length_b   1.000
_cell.length_c   1.000
_cell.angle_alpha   90.00
_cell.angle_beta   90.00
_cell.angle_gamma   90.00
#
_symmetry.space_group_name_H-M   'P 1'
#
loop_
_entity.id
_entity.type
_entity.pdbx_description
1 polymer ?
#
loop_
_entity_poly.entity_id
_entity_poly.type
_entity_poly.pdbx_seq_one_letter_code
_entity_poly.pdbx_strand_id
1 'polypeptide(L)'
;MNLGKKGITLLALVITIIIMLLLAGVVIQMALGENGLFVKATQSKQEQAKSELYETAKLEYLDLKTKAIEQGQQDPPVTVVLASNDFLAKYTVDGSNIKDKKGDIIDTRDNLLDKLEGMSSSDVPIEPSPQPYPEQSYPKTIDGVTIQEQDKDKLILKIKIKEQTKLAIRQYTYVPDNIEVEWGNWGYRTFKPGNDPQAEHEYYPGEFIMKIKGAKSFSLENPRGEYDKFEVTVLNWGNFENDPDEKNNIRLYCVKDIKMPEPNDVTVEYNLALLSNIPEDLFKYKPIRKKISFFNSCPNITSIPEDLYKYNT
;
A
#
# COMPACT_ATOMS: atom_id res chain seq x y z
N MET A 1 -45.54 -11.86 49.25
CA MET A 1 -44.43 -12.40 48.44
C MET A 1 -43.16 -11.75 48.92
N ASN A 2 -42.30 -12.50 49.61
CA ASN A 2 -41.07 -11.98 50.20
C ASN A 2 -39.94 -12.22 49.20
N LEU A 3 -39.40 -11.15 48.59
CA LEU A 3 -38.24 -11.26 47.69
C LEU A 3 -37.03 -11.69 48.53
N GLY A 4 -36.61 -12.95 48.36
CA GLY A 4 -35.42 -13.49 49.02
C GLY A 4 -34.20 -12.65 48.66
N LYS A 5 -33.62 -11.97 49.67
CA LYS A 5 -32.33 -11.29 49.54
C LYS A 5 -31.26 -12.36 49.30
N LYS A 6 -30.88 -12.56 48.04
CA LYS A 6 -29.75 -13.43 47.66
C LYS A 6 -28.47 -12.78 48.16
N GLY A 7 -27.87 -13.32 49.22
CA GLY A 7 -26.54 -12.91 49.64
C GLY A 7 -25.55 -13.20 48.53
N ILE A 8 -24.81 -12.17 48.10
CA ILE A 8 -23.66 -12.36 47.21
C ILE A 8 -22.59 -13.08 48.04
N THR A 9 -22.16 -14.26 47.59
CA THR A 9 -21.05 -14.98 48.22
C THR A 9 -19.79 -14.10 48.11
N LEU A 10 -19.03 -13.96 49.20
CA LEU A 10 -17.82 -13.12 49.23
C LEU A 10 -16.85 -13.43 48.07
N LEU A 11 -16.78 -14.70 47.69
CA LEU A 11 -15.99 -15.19 46.55
C LEU A 11 -16.44 -14.59 45.21
N ALA A 12 -17.75 -14.49 44.97
CA ALA A 12 -18.29 -13.90 43.75
C ALA A 12 -17.93 -12.42 43.67
N LEU A 13 -18.01 -11.70 44.80
CA LEU A 13 -17.64 -10.28 44.87
C LEU A 13 -16.16 -10.06 44.52
N VAL A 14 -15.27 -10.88 45.07
CA VAL A 14 -13.83 -10.79 44.81
C VAL A 14 -13.51 -11.04 43.33
N ILE A 15 -14.11 -12.06 42.72
CA ILE A 15 -13.90 -12.38 41.30
C ILE A 15 -14.37 -11.22 40.41
N THR A 16 -15.53 -10.62 40.69
CA THR A 16 -16.04 -9.48 39.93
C THR A 16 -15.09 -8.27 40.00
N ILE A 17 -14.52 -7.98 41.17
CA ILE A 17 -13.55 -6.89 41.33
C ILE A 17 -12.29 -7.15 40.51
N ILE A 18 -11.75 -8.37 40.54
CA ILE A 18 -10.56 -8.74 39.75
C ILE A 18 -10.82 -8.56 38.25
N ILE A 19 -11.97 -9.03 37.76
CA ILE A 19 -12.34 -8.87 36.34
C ILE A 19 -12.48 -7.38 35.97
N MET A 20 -13.12 -6.58 36.81
CA MET A 20 -13.25 -5.14 36.58
C MET A 20 -11.88 -4.44 36.50
N LEU A 21 -10.93 -4.79 37.37
CA LEU A 21 -9.58 -4.22 37.36
C LEU A 21 -8.78 -4.63 36.12
N LEU A 22 -8.91 -5.88 35.68
CA LEU A 22 -8.26 -6.36 34.45
C LEU A 22 -8.83 -5.66 33.21
N LEU A 23 -10.15 -5.54 33.11
CA LEU A 23 -10.82 -4.83 32.01
C LEU A 23 -10.44 -3.35 32.00
N ALA A 24 -10.38 -2.71 33.18
CA ALA A 24 -9.94 -1.32 33.30
C ALA A 24 -8.50 -1.13 32.79
N GLY A 25 -7.59 -2.06 33.10
CA GLY A 25 -6.22 -2.03 32.59
C GLY A 25 -6.14 -2.03 31.06
N VAL A 26 -6.91 -2.93 30.41
CA VAL A 26 -6.95 -3.01 28.94
C VAL A 26 -7.57 -1.75 28.33
N VAL A 27 -8.66 -1.23 28.90
CA VAL A 27 -9.32 -0.01 28.42
C VAL A 27 -8.40 1.21 28.53
N ILE A 28 -7.67 1.35 29.65
CA ILE A 28 -6.71 2.44 29.85
C ILE A 28 -5.57 2.35 28.83
N GLN A 29 -5.03 1.15 28.58
CA GLN A 29 -3.99 0.94 27.58
C GLN A 29 -4.47 1.28 26.16
N MET A 30 -5.71 0.92 25.81
CA MET A 30 -6.30 1.26 24.51
C MET A 30 -6.61 2.76 24.36
N ALA A 31 -6.92 3.45 25.45
CA ALA A 31 -7.23 4.88 25.41
C ALA A 31 -5.97 5.76 25.44
N LEU A 32 -5.02 5.47 26.33
CA LEU A 32 -3.89 6.33 26.69
C LEU A 32 -2.52 5.73 26.39
N GLY A 33 -2.43 4.48 25.95
CA GLY A 33 -1.16 3.87 25.57
C GLY A 33 -0.53 4.55 24.35
N GLU A 34 0.73 4.22 24.04
CA GLU A 34 1.50 4.83 22.94
C GLU A 34 0.81 4.67 21.56
N ASN A 35 0.04 3.60 21.36
CA ASN A 35 -0.80 3.36 20.17
C ASN A 35 -2.30 3.54 20.45
N GLY A 36 -2.64 4.17 21.57
CA GLY A 36 -4.00 4.36 22.04
C GLY A 36 -4.76 5.42 21.24
N LEU A 37 -6.08 5.42 21.41
CA LEU A 37 -6.98 6.29 20.65
C LEU A 37 -6.64 7.78 20.81
N PHE A 38 -6.28 8.22 22.02
CA PHE A 38 -5.97 9.63 22.27
C PHE A 38 -4.69 10.08 21.56
N VAL A 39 -3.65 9.23 21.57
CA VAL A 39 -2.38 9.51 20.87
C VAL A 39 -2.62 9.57 19.37
N LYS A 40 -3.36 8.59 18.80
CA LYS A 40 -3.72 8.59 17.38
C LYS A 40 -4.53 9.82 16.98
N ALA A 41 -5.55 10.19 17.76
CA ALA A 41 -6.34 11.39 17.47
C ALA A 41 -5.48 12.67 17.51
N THR A 42 -4.51 12.74 18.43
CA THR A 42 -3.58 13.86 18.51
C THR A 42 -2.63 13.90 17.32
N GLN A 43 -2.08 12.74 16.90
CA GLN A 43 -1.24 12.61 15.71
C GLN A 43 -2.00 12.99 14.44
N SER A 44 -3.20 12.43 14.22
CA SER A 44 -4.02 12.78 13.04
C SER A 44 -4.38 14.26 13.00
N LYS A 45 -4.64 14.89 14.16
CA LYS A 45 -4.84 16.34 14.23
C LYS A 45 -3.58 17.11 13.80
N GLN A 46 -2.39 16.67 14.23
CA GLN A 46 -1.12 17.30 13.84
C GLN A 46 -0.82 17.11 12.35
N GLU A 47 -1.01 15.90 11.82
CA GLU A 47 -0.84 15.60 10.39
C GLU A 47 -1.80 16.42 9.53
N GLN A 48 -3.06 16.56 9.95
CA GLN A 48 -4.03 17.40 9.26
C GLN A 48 -3.61 18.87 9.26
N ALA A 49 -3.12 19.39 10.40
CA ALA A 49 -2.64 20.78 10.49
C ALA A 49 -1.41 21.02 9.60
N LYS A 50 -0.49 20.04 9.51
CA LYS A 50 0.65 20.07 8.59
C LYS A 50 0.21 20.06 7.13
N SER A 51 -0.74 19.21 6.78
CA SER A 51 -1.30 19.15 5.43
C SER A 51 -1.93 20.48 5.03
N GLU A 52 -2.75 21.09 5.89
CA GLU A 52 -3.37 22.40 5.62
C GLU A 52 -2.31 23.51 5.48
N LEU A 53 -1.25 23.47 6.30
CA LEU A 53 -0.12 24.40 6.21
C LEU A 53 0.55 24.32 4.83
N TYR A 54 0.87 23.10 4.37
CA TYR A 54 1.51 22.89 3.07
C TYR A 54 0.61 23.30 1.90
N GLU A 55 -0.68 22.99 1.96
CA GLU A 55 -1.63 23.37 0.92
C GLU A 55 -1.81 24.89 0.83
N THR A 56 -1.99 25.56 1.97
CA THR A 56 -2.09 27.03 2.03
C THR A 56 -0.82 27.67 1.47
N ALA A 57 0.35 27.25 1.95
CA ALA A 57 1.62 27.81 1.49
C ALA A 57 1.86 27.62 -0.01
N LYS A 58 1.42 26.47 -0.57
CA LYS A 58 1.49 26.19 -2.00
C LYS A 58 0.59 27.11 -2.82
N LEU A 59 -0.67 27.30 -2.39
CA LEU A 59 -1.61 28.17 -3.09
C LEU A 59 -1.09 29.61 -3.14
N GLU A 60 -0.58 30.12 -2.03
CA GLU A 60 0.03 31.44 -1.95
C GLU A 60 1.26 31.56 -2.85
N TYR A 61 2.11 30.55 -2.89
CA TYR A 61 3.26 30.57 -3.78
C TYR A 61 2.84 30.64 -5.26
N LEU A 62 1.83 29.86 -5.64
CA LEU A 62 1.30 29.85 -7.00
C LEU A 62 0.69 31.20 -7.38
N ASP A 63 -0.09 31.83 -6.50
CA ASP A 63 -0.64 33.17 -6.73
C ASP A 63 0.47 34.22 -6.93
N LEU A 64 1.52 34.18 -6.11
CA LEU A 64 2.67 35.07 -6.23
C LEU A 64 3.44 34.84 -7.55
N LYS A 65 3.57 33.59 -7.98
CA LYS A 65 4.16 33.23 -9.26
C LYS A 65 3.31 33.72 -10.43
N THR A 66 1.99 33.56 -10.39
CA THR A 66 1.07 34.08 -11.41
C THR A 66 1.19 35.59 -11.55
N LYS A 67 1.23 36.33 -10.43
CA LYS A 67 1.44 37.79 -10.43
C LYS A 67 2.80 38.19 -11.00
N ALA A 68 3.87 37.44 -10.72
CA ALA A 68 5.18 37.68 -11.29
C ALA A 68 5.18 37.48 -12.82
N ILE A 69 4.51 36.42 -13.30
CA ILE A 69 4.37 36.12 -14.74
C ILE A 69 3.59 37.23 -15.46
N GLU A 70 2.48 37.70 -14.89
CA GLU A 70 1.69 38.83 -15.45
C GLU A 70 2.52 40.11 -15.59
N GLN A 71 3.50 40.30 -14.72
CA GLN A 71 4.41 41.46 -14.72
C GLN A 71 5.71 41.22 -15.51
N GLY A 72 5.86 40.04 -16.14
CA GLY A 72 7.07 39.66 -16.87
C GLY A 72 8.31 39.50 -15.98
N GLN A 73 8.13 39.23 -14.68
CA GLN A 73 9.19 39.02 -13.71
C GLN A 73 9.57 37.53 -13.62
N GLN A 74 10.75 37.25 -13.07
CA GLN A 74 11.16 35.89 -12.75
C GLN A 74 10.37 35.34 -11.55
N ASP A 75 10.32 34.01 -11.43
CA ASP A 75 9.68 33.33 -10.31
C ASP A 75 10.23 33.85 -8.97
N PRO A 76 9.36 34.22 -8.01
CA PRO A 76 9.82 34.68 -6.71
C PRO A 76 10.42 33.52 -5.90
N PRO A 77 11.38 33.76 -5.00
CA PRO A 77 11.93 32.71 -4.15
C PRO A 77 10.86 32.22 -3.15
N VAL A 78 10.72 30.91 -2.91
CA VAL A 78 9.67 30.33 -2.04
C VAL A 78 9.57 30.97 -0.65
N THR A 79 10.66 31.55 -0.16
CA THR A 79 10.72 32.30 1.10
C THR A 79 9.71 33.44 1.18
N VAL A 80 9.22 33.97 0.05
CA VAL A 80 8.23 35.06 0.05
C VAL A 80 6.88 34.65 0.63
N VAL A 81 6.54 33.35 0.60
CA VAL A 81 5.29 32.82 1.15
C VAL A 81 5.17 33.13 2.64
N LEU A 82 6.28 33.07 3.36
CA LEU A 82 6.34 33.33 4.80
C LEU A 82 5.94 34.77 5.17
N ALA A 83 5.96 35.68 4.20
CA ALA A 83 5.58 37.08 4.36
C ALA A 83 4.26 37.44 3.68
N SER A 84 3.55 36.48 3.06
CA SER A 84 2.28 36.76 2.40
C SER A 84 1.17 37.01 3.42
N ASN A 85 0.23 37.90 3.06
CA ASN A 85 -0.85 38.27 3.98
C ASN A 85 -1.72 37.08 4.36
N ASP A 86 -2.03 36.20 3.41
CA ASP A 86 -2.92 35.05 3.61
C ASP A 86 -2.24 33.94 4.42
N PHE A 87 -0.93 33.72 4.21
CA PHE A 87 -0.14 32.84 5.08
C PHE A 87 -0.10 33.38 6.51
N LEU A 88 0.21 34.68 6.66
CA LEU A 88 0.24 35.36 7.95
C LEU A 88 -1.16 35.53 8.58
N ALA A 89 -2.24 35.37 7.84
CA ALA A 89 -3.60 35.35 8.38
C ALA A 89 -3.88 34.07 9.17
N LYS A 90 -3.26 32.94 8.79
CA LYS A 90 -3.45 31.64 9.44
C LYS A 90 -2.29 31.22 10.35
N TYR A 91 -1.07 31.64 10.03
CA TYR A 91 0.13 31.15 10.70
C TYR A 91 0.98 32.28 11.28
N THR A 92 1.95 31.89 12.09
CA THR A 92 3.00 32.77 12.60
C THR A 92 4.34 32.05 12.47
N VAL A 93 5.39 32.80 12.13
CA VAL A 93 6.77 32.29 12.05
C VAL A 93 7.53 32.83 13.25
N ASP A 94 7.96 31.93 14.12
CA ASP A 94 8.70 32.23 15.35
C ASP A 94 10.03 31.48 15.34
N GLY A 95 11.09 32.17 14.89
CA GLY A 95 12.39 31.58 14.62
C GLY A 95 12.30 30.49 13.55
N SER A 96 12.65 29.25 13.92
CA SER A 96 12.56 28.07 13.05
C SER A 96 11.17 27.43 13.01
N ASN A 97 10.23 27.84 13.87
CA ASN A 97 8.94 27.17 14.03
C ASN A 97 7.83 27.91 13.30
N ILE A 98 6.90 27.14 12.73
CA ILE A 98 5.64 27.63 12.20
C ILE A 98 4.54 27.21 13.17
N LYS A 99 3.76 28.19 13.64
CA LYS A 99 2.67 27.98 14.60
C LYS A 99 1.34 28.41 14.01
N ASP A 100 0.26 27.74 14.43
CA ASP A 100 -1.10 28.21 14.17
C ASP A 100 -1.43 29.47 15.01
N LYS A 101 -2.62 30.07 14.80
CA LYS A 101 -3.08 31.22 15.61
C LYS A 101 -3.36 30.90 17.08
N LYS A 102 -3.37 29.63 17.47
CA LYS A 102 -3.53 29.19 18.85
C LYS A 102 -2.18 29.04 19.56
N GLY A 103 -1.07 29.09 18.80
CA GLY A 103 0.29 28.97 19.30
C GLY A 103 0.86 27.54 19.24
N ASP A 104 0.11 26.59 18.69
CA ASP A 104 0.56 25.21 18.52
C ASP A 104 1.61 25.15 17.39
N ILE A 105 2.75 24.50 17.65
CA ILE A 105 3.78 24.27 16.63
C ILE A 105 3.27 23.22 15.65
N ILE A 106 3.21 23.57 14.38
CA ILE A 106 2.76 22.69 13.30
C ILE A 106 3.97 22.00 12.67
N ASP A 107 4.95 22.78 12.21
CA ASP A 107 6.17 22.27 11.59
C ASP A 107 7.28 23.35 11.64
N THR A 108 8.40 23.11 10.96
CA THR A 108 9.52 24.05 10.85
C THR A 108 9.49 24.85 9.55
N ARG A 109 10.12 26.02 9.59
CA ARG A 109 10.36 26.87 8.43
C ARG A 109 11.11 26.11 7.34
N ASP A 110 12.18 25.40 7.69
CA ASP A 110 13.04 24.73 6.73
C ASP A 110 12.30 23.57 6.05
N ASN A 111 11.57 22.74 6.81
CA ASN A 111 10.73 21.68 6.23
C ASN A 111 9.68 22.24 5.26
N LEU A 112 9.05 23.38 5.59
CA LEU A 112 8.11 24.03 4.69
C LEU A 112 8.79 24.52 3.41
N LEU A 113 9.93 25.19 3.54
CA LEU A 113 10.66 25.71 2.39
C LEU A 113 11.17 24.56 1.52
N ASP A 114 11.75 23.50 2.07
CA ASP A 114 12.18 22.31 1.32
C ASP A 114 11.02 21.69 0.54
N LYS A 115 9.84 21.58 1.18
CA LYS A 115 8.63 21.04 0.53
C LYS A 115 8.14 21.95 -0.59
N LEU A 116 8.28 23.27 -0.46
CA LEU A 116 7.93 24.25 -1.49
C LEU A 116 9.00 24.37 -2.59
N GLU A 117 10.29 24.25 -2.28
CA GLU A 117 11.38 24.28 -3.27
C GLU A 117 11.31 23.07 -4.19
N GLY A 118 10.99 21.89 -3.63
CA GLY A 118 10.63 20.71 -4.41
C GLY A 118 9.38 20.90 -5.30
N MET A 119 8.61 21.98 -5.11
CA MET A 119 7.45 22.37 -5.92
C MET A 119 7.69 23.63 -6.77
N SER A 120 8.80 24.35 -6.57
CA SER A 120 9.09 25.69 -7.10
C SER A 120 10.14 25.71 -8.21
N SER A 121 10.85 24.60 -8.47
CA SER A 121 11.67 24.52 -9.67
C SER A 121 10.77 24.74 -10.89
N SER A 122 11.18 25.67 -11.75
CA SER A 122 10.61 25.91 -13.08
C SER A 122 10.89 24.72 -13.99
N ASP A 123 10.37 23.56 -13.61
CA ASP A 123 10.15 22.50 -14.54
C ASP A 123 8.71 22.66 -15.02
N VAL A 124 8.52 22.72 -16.34
CA VAL A 124 7.37 22.06 -16.99
C VAL A 124 7.01 20.87 -16.11
N PRO A 125 5.73 20.64 -15.68
CA PRO A 125 5.42 19.55 -14.76
C PRO A 125 6.29 18.39 -15.15
N ILE A 126 7.28 18.03 -14.31
CA ILE A 126 8.06 16.85 -14.61
C ILE A 126 7.00 15.79 -14.45
N GLU A 127 6.32 15.44 -15.54
CA GLU A 127 5.79 14.12 -15.76
C GLU A 127 6.91 13.25 -15.21
N PRO A 128 6.74 12.65 -14.01
CA PRO A 128 7.83 11.99 -13.32
C PRO A 128 8.48 11.09 -14.36
N SER A 129 9.71 11.43 -14.76
CA SER A 129 10.27 10.89 -16.00
C SER A 129 10.12 9.39 -15.94
N PRO A 130 9.37 8.75 -16.87
CA PRO A 130 9.09 7.33 -16.85
C PRO A 130 10.37 6.58 -16.49
N GLN A 131 10.42 6.02 -15.28
CA GLN A 131 11.59 5.25 -14.88
C GLN A 131 11.52 3.94 -15.67
N PRO A 132 12.52 3.60 -16.49
CA PRO A 132 12.54 2.28 -17.11
C PRO A 132 12.58 1.24 -16.00
N TYR A 133 11.81 0.17 -16.15
CA TYR A 133 11.87 -0.94 -15.20
C TYR A 133 13.33 -1.44 -15.13
N PRO A 134 13.90 -1.61 -13.93
CA PRO A 134 15.33 -1.80 -13.77
C PRO A 134 15.76 -3.08 -14.47
N GLU A 135 16.80 -3.01 -15.31
CA GLU A 135 17.40 -4.20 -15.90
C GLU A 135 17.78 -5.19 -14.78
N GLN A 136 17.32 -6.42 -14.94
CA GLN A 136 17.54 -7.49 -13.97
C GLN A 136 18.65 -8.39 -14.49
N SER A 137 19.67 -8.64 -13.66
CA SER A 137 20.67 -9.69 -13.92
C SER A 137 20.23 -11.02 -13.33
N TYR A 138 20.43 -12.12 -14.06
CA TYR A 138 20.18 -13.48 -13.57
C TYR A 138 21.45 -14.34 -13.67
N PRO A 139 21.62 -15.36 -12.79
CA PRO A 139 20.69 -15.73 -11.72
C PRO A 139 20.68 -14.71 -10.57
N LYS A 140 19.54 -14.58 -9.89
CA LYS A 140 19.39 -13.77 -8.68
C LYS A 140 18.65 -14.55 -7.59
N THR A 141 18.98 -14.31 -6.33
CA THR A 141 18.31 -14.94 -5.19
C THR A 141 17.44 -13.92 -4.48
N ILE A 142 16.15 -14.22 -4.36
CA ILE A 142 15.14 -13.39 -3.70
C ILE A 142 14.39 -14.28 -2.70
N ASP A 143 14.33 -13.87 -1.43
CA ASP A 143 13.63 -14.64 -0.37
C ASP A 143 14.08 -16.11 -0.25
N GLY A 144 15.37 -16.37 -0.49
CA GLY A 144 15.95 -17.72 -0.49
C GLY A 144 15.68 -18.55 -1.75
N VAL A 145 15.02 -17.98 -2.77
CA VAL A 145 14.69 -18.64 -4.04
C VAL A 145 15.59 -18.11 -5.14
N THR A 146 16.32 -19.01 -5.81
CA THR A 146 17.18 -18.65 -6.95
C THR A 146 16.37 -18.66 -8.25
N ILE A 147 16.25 -17.49 -8.87
CA ILE A 147 15.61 -17.31 -10.18
C ILE A 147 16.69 -17.39 -11.25
N GLN A 148 16.52 -18.31 -12.19
CA GLN A 148 17.44 -18.56 -13.29
C GLN A 148 17.08 -17.69 -14.51
N GLU A 149 18.05 -17.47 -15.41
CA GLU A 149 17.85 -16.72 -16.66
C GLU A 149 16.66 -17.24 -17.49
N GLN A 150 16.48 -18.56 -17.55
CA GLN A 150 15.36 -19.21 -18.26
C GLN A 150 13.97 -18.95 -17.66
N ASP A 151 13.90 -18.45 -16.43
CA ASP A 151 12.66 -18.14 -15.72
C ASP A 151 12.40 -16.62 -15.64
N LYS A 152 13.25 -15.78 -16.25
CA LYS A 152 13.18 -14.31 -16.12
C LYS A 152 11.85 -13.71 -16.56
N ASP A 153 11.20 -14.30 -17.56
CA ASP A 153 9.95 -13.82 -18.14
C ASP A 153 8.71 -14.39 -17.43
N LYS A 154 8.90 -15.24 -16.41
CA LYS A 154 7.80 -15.87 -15.66
C LYS A 154 7.44 -15.02 -14.44
N LEU A 155 6.14 -14.93 -14.16
CA LEU A 155 5.66 -14.51 -12.84
C LEU A 155 6.02 -15.64 -11.86
N ILE A 156 6.76 -15.33 -10.80
CA ILE A 156 7.22 -16.30 -9.81
C ILE A 156 6.66 -15.91 -8.44
N LEU A 157 5.91 -16.85 -7.87
CA LEU A 157 5.25 -16.69 -6.58
C LEU A 157 5.75 -17.78 -5.63
N LYS A 158 6.13 -17.37 -4.42
CA LYS A 158 6.34 -18.31 -3.31
C LYS A 158 5.04 -18.45 -2.55
N ILE A 159 4.52 -19.68 -2.52
CA ILE A 159 3.25 -20.03 -1.92
C ILE A 159 3.53 -20.81 -0.63
N LYS A 160 3.08 -20.29 0.50
CA LYS A 160 3.10 -21.01 1.78
C LYS A 160 1.73 -21.59 2.05
N ILE A 161 1.64 -22.91 2.07
CA ILE A 161 0.41 -23.65 2.36
C ILE A 161 0.45 -24.05 3.84
N LYS A 162 -0.56 -23.66 4.60
CA LYS A 162 -0.67 -23.93 6.05
C LYS A 162 -1.40 -25.24 6.32
N GLU A 163 -2.42 -25.52 5.52
CA GLU A 163 -3.28 -26.70 5.60
C GLU A 163 -3.55 -27.24 4.21
N GLN A 164 -3.91 -28.53 4.12
CA GLN A 164 -4.26 -29.12 2.83
C GLN A 164 -5.38 -28.31 2.16
N THR A 165 -5.13 -27.91 0.92
CA THR A 165 -6.06 -27.05 0.18
C THR A 165 -5.82 -27.11 -1.32
N LYS A 166 -6.69 -26.45 -2.08
CA LYS A 166 -6.53 -26.27 -3.52
C LYS A 166 -6.28 -24.81 -3.85
N LEU A 167 -5.44 -24.59 -4.86
CA LEU A 167 -5.34 -23.30 -5.52
C LEU A 167 -5.84 -23.43 -6.96
N ALA A 168 -6.43 -22.36 -7.47
CA ALA A 168 -6.98 -22.30 -8.80
C ALA A 168 -6.53 -21.04 -9.53
N ILE A 169 -6.30 -21.17 -10.83
CA ILE A 169 -6.11 -20.03 -11.73
C ILE A 169 -7.41 -19.79 -12.51
N ARG A 170 -8.23 -18.86 -12.01
CA ARG A 170 -9.53 -18.54 -12.59
C ARG A 170 -9.47 -17.40 -13.59
N GLN A 171 -10.52 -17.30 -14.40
CA GLN A 171 -10.80 -16.09 -15.16
C GLN A 171 -10.96 -14.90 -14.21
N TYR A 172 -10.45 -13.73 -14.60
CA TYR A 172 -10.69 -12.48 -13.86
C TYR A 172 -11.45 -11.45 -14.71
N THR A 173 -10.77 -10.64 -15.51
CA THR A 173 -11.44 -9.60 -16.33
C THR A 173 -11.90 -10.11 -17.69
N TYR A 174 -11.16 -11.04 -18.29
CA TYR A 174 -11.53 -11.78 -19.49
C TYR A 174 -10.83 -13.15 -19.48
N VAL A 175 -11.20 -14.04 -20.42
CA VAL A 175 -10.52 -15.33 -20.64
C VAL A 175 -9.38 -15.12 -21.63
N PRO A 176 -8.11 -15.19 -21.21
CA PRO A 176 -6.98 -15.07 -22.11
C PRO A 176 -6.71 -16.37 -22.89
N ASP A 177 -5.68 -16.33 -23.74
CA ASP A 177 -5.06 -17.51 -24.31
C ASP A 177 -4.49 -18.43 -23.20
N ASN A 178 -3.98 -19.58 -23.62
CA ASN A 178 -3.37 -20.52 -22.69
C ASN A 178 -2.16 -19.89 -21.99
N ILE A 179 -2.05 -20.15 -20.70
CA ILE A 179 -0.88 -19.85 -19.87
C ILE A 179 -0.17 -21.15 -19.53
N GLU A 180 1.16 -21.10 -19.32
CA GLU A 180 1.92 -22.24 -18.80
C GLU A 180 2.11 -22.06 -17.30
N VAL A 181 1.72 -23.06 -16.50
CA VAL A 181 1.82 -23.02 -15.03
C VAL A 181 2.65 -24.20 -14.53
N GLU A 182 3.74 -23.89 -13.82
CA GLU A 182 4.48 -24.79 -12.95
C GLU A 182 3.98 -24.58 -11.52
N TRP A 183 3.34 -25.59 -10.93
CA TRP A 183 2.71 -25.46 -9.60
C TRP A 183 3.71 -25.56 -8.42
N GLY A 184 4.92 -26.06 -8.66
CA GLY A 184 5.98 -26.15 -7.65
C GLY A 184 5.94 -27.39 -6.75
N ASN A 185 4.87 -28.18 -6.80
CA ASN A 185 4.70 -29.46 -6.08
C ASN A 185 4.37 -30.63 -7.02
N TRP A 186 5.07 -30.69 -8.15
CA TRP A 186 4.77 -31.55 -9.31
C TRP A 186 3.53 -31.09 -10.07
N GLY A 187 3.67 -30.92 -11.38
CA GLY A 187 2.58 -30.41 -12.21
C GLY A 187 3.04 -29.25 -13.06
N TYR A 188 3.00 -29.49 -14.35
CA TYR A 188 3.22 -28.52 -15.40
C TYR A 188 2.06 -28.68 -16.38
N ARG A 189 1.33 -27.60 -16.65
CA ARG A 189 0.17 -27.62 -17.54
C ARG A 189 0.08 -26.33 -18.33
N THR A 190 -0.50 -26.46 -19.53
CA THR A 190 -0.84 -25.34 -20.39
C THR A 190 -2.35 -25.32 -20.56
N PHE A 191 -3.03 -24.27 -20.09
CA PHE A 191 -4.50 -24.22 -20.06
C PHE A 191 -5.00 -22.78 -20.06
N LYS A 192 -6.30 -22.59 -20.35
CA LYS A 192 -6.97 -21.29 -20.18
C LYS A 192 -7.41 -21.09 -18.73
N PRO A 193 -7.16 -19.93 -18.10
CA PRO A 193 -7.73 -19.59 -16.81
C PRO A 193 -9.25 -19.79 -16.81
N GLY A 194 -9.79 -20.48 -15.80
CA GLY A 194 -11.21 -20.83 -15.77
C GLY A 194 -11.59 -21.91 -14.78
N ASN A 195 -12.78 -22.49 -14.97
CA ASN A 195 -13.36 -23.51 -14.09
C ASN A 195 -12.99 -24.96 -14.47
N ASP A 196 -12.09 -25.13 -15.45
CA ASP A 196 -11.63 -26.45 -15.85
C ASP A 196 -10.78 -27.10 -14.74
N PRO A 197 -10.88 -28.42 -14.51
CA PRO A 197 -10.05 -29.12 -13.52
C PRO A 197 -8.54 -28.94 -13.72
N GLN A 198 -8.07 -28.68 -14.94
CA GLN A 198 -6.66 -28.42 -15.23
C GLN A 198 -6.16 -27.11 -14.62
N ALA A 199 -7.07 -26.17 -14.33
CA ALA A 199 -6.77 -24.89 -13.70
C ALA A 199 -6.77 -24.95 -12.16
N GLU A 200 -6.98 -26.14 -11.57
CA GLU A 200 -6.90 -26.36 -10.13
C GLU A 200 -5.74 -27.29 -9.78
N HIS A 201 -5.13 -27.07 -8.62
CA HIS A 201 -4.08 -27.93 -8.11
C HIS A 201 -4.16 -28.12 -6.60
N GLU A 202 -3.97 -29.35 -6.15
CA GLU A 202 -3.99 -29.73 -4.74
C GLU A 202 -2.62 -29.49 -4.10
N TYR A 203 -2.62 -28.95 -2.89
CA TYR A 203 -1.43 -28.72 -2.09
C TYR A 203 -1.59 -29.30 -0.69
N TYR A 204 -0.47 -29.75 -0.14
CA TYR A 204 -0.30 -30.11 1.26
C TYR A 204 0.56 -29.04 1.95
N PRO A 205 0.58 -28.98 3.30
CA PRO A 205 1.37 -27.98 4.02
C PRO A 205 2.84 -27.96 3.59
N GLY A 206 3.37 -26.77 3.33
CA GLY A 206 4.72 -26.59 2.79
C GLY A 206 4.93 -25.25 2.10
N GLU A 207 6.14 -25.04 1.56
CA GLU A 207 6.48 -23.89 0.73
C GLU A 207 6.77 -24.35 -0.70
N PHE A 208 6.16 -23.68 -1.67
CA PHE A 208 6.22 -24.05 -3.08
C PHE A 208 6.49 -22.85 -3.96
N ILE A 209 7.20 -23.06 -5.06
CA ILE A 209 7.50 -22.02 -6.04
C ILE A 209 6.63 -22.24 -7.27
N MET A 210 5.59 -21.41 -7.39
CA MET A 210 4.73 -21.38 -8.56
C MET A 210 5.37 -20.47 -9.61
N LYS A 211 5.38 -20.90 -10.88
CA LYS A 211 5.81 -20.08 -12.02
C LYS A 211 4.74 -20.05 -13.08
N ILE A 212 4.45 -18.86 -13.60
CA ILE A 212 3.45 -18.65 -14.65
C ILE A 212 4.10 -17.92 -15.81
N LYS A 213 4.05 -18.52 -17.01
CA LYS A 213 4.52 -17.91 -18.25
C LYS A 213 3.32 -17.51 -19.11
N GLY A 214 3.44 -16.36 -19.78
CA GLY A 214 2.34 -15.81 -20.58
C GLY A 214 1.22 -15.24 -19.72
N ALA A 215 1.54 -14.73 -18.53
CA ALA A 215 0.57 -14.13 -17.63
C ALA A 215 -0.18 -12.97 -18.32
N LYS A 216 -1.50 -13.06 -18.37
CA LYS A 216 -2.43 -12.04 -18.87
C LYS A 216 -3.47 -11.75 -17.80
N SER A 217 -4.76 -11.98 -18.06
CA SER A 217 -5.82 -11.84 -17.06
C SER A 217 -6.13 -13.13 -16.32
N PHE A 218 -5.93 -13.18 -15.00
CA PHE A 218 -6.32 -14.32 -14.17
C PHE A 218 -6.51 -13.95 -12.68
N SER A 219 -7.18 -14.81 -11.92
CA SER A 219 -7.26 -14.75 -10.46
C SER A 219 -6.57 -15.98 -9.87
N LEU A 220 -5.59 -15.79 -8.98
CA LEU A 220 -5.05 -16.87 -8.15
C LEU A 220 -5.83 -16.91 -6.84
N GLU A 221 -6.66 -17.93 -6.68
CA GLU A 221 -7.60 -18.03 -5.57
C GLU A 221 -7.76 -19.47 -5.06
N ASN A 222 -8.49 -19.60 -3.96
CA ASN A 222 -8.95 -20.89 -3.47
C ASN A 222 -10.38 -21.14 -4.00
N PRO A 223 -10.65 -22.28 -4.66
CA PRO A 223 -11.95 -22.53 -5.28
C PRO A 223 -13.11 -22.68 -4.28
N ARG A 224 -12.80 -22.83 -2.98
CA ARG A 224 -13.77 -22.91 -1.88
C ARG A 224 -13.78 -21.66 -1.00
N GLY A 225 -13.00 -20.63 -1.34
CA GLY A 225 -12.89 -19.40 -0.56
C GLY A 225 -12.14 -19.56 0.78
N GLU A 226 -11.32 -20.60 0.93
CA GLU A 226 -10.53 -20.87 2.14
C GLU A 226 -9.22 -20.05 2.15
N TYR A 227 -9.35 -18.73 2.37
CA TYR A 227 -8.25 -17.76 2.25
C TYR A 227 -7.30 -17.70 3.45
N ASP A 228 -7.62 -18.36 4.55
CA ASP A 228 -6.75 -18.49 5.72
C ASP A 228 -5.65 -19.55 5.52
N LYS A 229 -5.83 -20.48 4.57
CA LYS A 229 -4.97 -21.67 4.37
C LYS A 229 -3.68 -21.43 3.60
N PHE A 230 -3.49 -20.28 2.96
CA PHE A 230 -2.29 -20.00 2.19
C PHE A 230 -1.85 -18.53 2.27
N GLU A 231 -0.58 -18.30 1.97
CA GLU A 231 0.01 -16.96 1.86
C GLU A 231 0.85 -16.90 0.58
N VAL A 232 0.83 -15.76 -0.09
CA VAL A 232 1.56 -15.53 -1.35
C VAL A 232 2.66 -14.50 -1.13
N THR A 233 3.86 -14.77 -1.61
CA THR A 233 4.94 -13.79 -1.73
C THR A 233 5.30 -13.63 -3.20
N VAL A 234 5.26 -12.40 -3.71
CA VAL A 234 5.63 -12.10 -5.10
C VAL A 234 7.14 -11.95 -5.20
N LEU A 235 7.79 -12.81 -6.00
CA LEU A 235 9.26 -12.83 -6.14
C LEU A 235 9.74 -12.23 -7.46
N ASN A 236 9.01 -12.45 -8.55
CA ASN A 236 9.33 -11.93 -9.87
C ASN A 236 8.04 -11.67 -10.64
N TRP A 237 7.89 -10.50 -11.26
CA TRP A 237 6.70 -10.20 -12.07
C TRP A 237 6.72 -10.86 -13.45
N GLY A 238 7.90 -11.17 -13.99
CA GLY A 238 8.04 -11.69 -15.35
C GLY A 238 7.71 -10.63 -16.40
N ASN A 239 7.35 -11.09 -17.60
CA ASN A 239 6.99 -10.24 -18.72
C ASN A 239 5.47 -10.29 -18.97
N PHE A 240 4.81 -9.13 -18.89
CA PHE A 240 3.44 -8.94 -19.33
C PHE A 240 3.47 -8.25 -20.69
N GLU A 241 2.93 -8.89 -21.73
CA GLU A 241 2.90 -8.32 -23.09
C GLU A 241 2.17 -6.97 -23.08
N ASN A 242 2.70 -5.96 -23.76
CA ASN A 242 2.02 -4.68 -23.89
C ASN A 242 0.62 -4.86 -24.51
N ASP A 243 -0.39 -4.39 -23.80
CA ASP A 243 -1.80 -4.42 -24.20
C ASP A 243 -2.36 -2.99 -24.20
N PRO A 244 -2.63 -2.39 -25.38
CA PRO A 244 -3.16 -1.04 -25.48
C PRO A 244 -4.49 -0.80 -24.75
N ASP A 245 -5.28 -1.86 -24.53
CA ASP A 245 -6.55 -1.81 -23.81
C ASP A 245 -6.40 -2.00 -22.29
N GLU A 246 -5.15 -2.22 -21.83
CA GLU A 246 -4.80 -2.50 -20.44
C GLU A 246 -5.63 -3.66 -19.86
N LYS A 247 -5.70 -4.81 -20.57
CA LYS A 247 -6.47 -5.97 -20.10
C LYS A 247 -5.66 -6.94 -19.24
N ASN A 248 -4.34 -6.79 -19.17
CA ASN A 248 -3.48 -7.53 -18.25
C ASN A 248 -3.79 -7.15 -16.80
N ASN A 249 -4.87 -7.71 -16.27
CA ASN A 249 -5.37 -7.48 -14.93
C ASN A 249 -5.33 -8.81 -14.21
N ILE A 250 -4.62 -8.90 -13.10
CA ILE A 250 -4.57 -10.10 -12.28
C ILE A 250 -5.16 -9.83 -10.91
N ARG A 251 -5.69 -10.86 -10.26
CA ARG A 251 -6.10 -10.82 -8.87
C ARG A 251 -5.27 -11.81 -8.08
N LEU A 252 -4.64 -11.34 -7.01
CA LEU A 252 -3.84 -12.18 -6.11
C LEU A 252 -4.45 -12.12 -4.71
N TYR A 253 -4.84 -13.28 -4.20
CA TYR A 253 -5.32 -13.41 -2.83
C TYR A 253 -4.18 -13.64 -1.84
N CYS A 254 -4.35 -13.16 -0.61
CA CYS A 254 -3.50 -13.49 0.53
C CYS A 254 -2.01 -13.14 0.33
N VAL A 255 -1.72 -12.09 -0.43
CA VAL A 255 -0.36 -11.58 -0.62
C VAL A 255 0.15 -11.05 0.71
N LYS A 256 1.26 -11.61 1.19
CA LYS A 256 1.91 -11.24 2.45
C LYS A 256 3.09 -10.31 2.24
N ASP A 257 3.77 -10.45 1.11
CA ASP A 257 4.99 -9.70 0.83
C ASP A 257 5.21 -9.59 -0.69
N ILE A 258 5.84 -8.50 -1.12
CA ILE A 258 6.10 -8.16 -2.52
C ILE A 258 7.57 -7.74 -2.61
N LYS A 259 8.40 -8.54 -3.26
CA LYS A 259 9.86 -8.36 -3.24
C LYS A 259 10.40 -7.45 -4.34
N MET A 260 9.53 -6.99 -5.24
CA MET A 260 9.90 -6.03 -6.26
C MET A 260 8.70 -5.20 -6.71
N PRO A 261 8.92 -3.94 -7.11
CA PRO A 261 7.87 -3.07 -7.59
C PRO A 261 7.25 -3.62 -8.87
N GLU A 262 6.02 -3.22 -9.17
CA GLU A 262 5.29 -3.75 -10.32
C GLU A 262 5.78 -3.15 -11.65
N PRO A 263 5.83 -3.93 -12.74
CA PRO A 263 6.06 -3.39 -14.07
C PRO A 263 4.85 -2.60 -14.57
N ASN A 264 5.04 -1.80 -15.61
CA ASN A 264 4.01 -0.97 -16.20
C ASN A 264 2.79 -1.78 -16.71
N ASP A 265 3.03 -2.93 -17.34
CA ASP A 265 2.05 -3.60 -18.19
C ASP A 265 1.09 -4.55 -17.46
N VAL A 266 1.01 -4.47 -16.14
CA VAL A 266 0.09 -5.25 -15.30
C VAL A 266 -0.73 -4.34 -14.39
N THR A 267 -1.96 -4.71 -14.09
CA THR A 267 -2.76 -4.17 -12.99
C THR A 267 -3.08 -5.30 -12.03
N VAL A 268 -2.87 -5.09 -10.73
CA VAL A 268 -3.03 -6.12 -9.70
C VAL A 268 -4.12 -5.71 -8.73
N GLU A 269 -5.14 -6.56 -8.57
CA GLU A 269 -6.04 -6.52 -7.42
C GLU A 269 -5.42 -7.40 -6.32
N TYR A 270 -4.90 -6.76 -5.27
CA TYR A 270 -4.49 -7.44 -4.04
C TYR A 270 -5.71 -7.62 -3.16
N ASN A 271 -6.25 -8.84 -3.11
CA ASN A 271 -7.48 -9.12 -2.37
C ASN A 271 -7.16 -9.91 -1.09
N LEU A 272 -7.76 -9.53 0.05
CA LEU A 272 -7.47 -10.13 1.36
C LEU A 272 -5.95 -10.19 1.65
N ALA A 273 -5.22 -9.15 1.26
CA ALA A 273 -3.78 -9.11 1.45
C ALA A 273 -3.41 -9.13 2.94
N LEU A 274 -2.34 -9.85 3.25
CA LEU A 274 -1.84 -10.10 4.61
C LEU A 274 -0.73 -9.12 5.01
N LEU A 275 -0.19 -8.32 4.08
CA LEU A 275 0.80 -7.28 4.36
C LEU A 275 0.24 -6.20 5.30
N SER A 276 1.08 -5.68 6.19
CA SER A 276 0.73 -4.56 7.07
C SER A 276 1.06 -3.20 6.49
N ASN A 277 2.07 -3.14 5.62
CA ASN A 277 2.54 -1.92 4.96
C ASN A 277 2.71 -2.19 3.47
N ILE A 278 2.24 -1.26 2.64
CA ILE A 278 2.43 -1.29 1.18
C ILE A 278 3.87 -0.83 0.90
N PRO A 279 4.63 -1.51 0.01
CA PRO A 279 5.94 -0.99 -0.43
C PRO A 279 5.77 0.39 -1.08
N GLU A 280 6.54 1.38 -0.62
CA GLU A 280 6.48 2.75 -1.14
C GLU A 280 6.79 2.84 -2.64
N ASP A 281 7.66 1.97 -3.13
CA ASP A 281 8.07 1.94 -4.53
C ASP A 281 7.17 1.07 -5.43
N LEU A 282 6.08 0.48 -4.89
CA LEU A 282 5.28 -0.53 -5.59
C LEU A 282 4.80 -0.07 -6.98
N PHE A 283 4.43 1.20 -7.14
CA PHE A 283 3.95 1.77 -8.40
C PHE A 283 4.97 2.62 -9.15
N LYS A 284 6.22 2.68 -8.66
CA LYS A 284 7.29 3.52 -9.22
C LYS A 284 7.50 3.34 -10.72
N TYR A 285 7.30 2.12 -11.24
CA TYR A 285 7.54 1.77 -12.64
C TYR A 285 6.25 1.60 -13.45
N LYS A 286 5.18 2.30 -13.05
CA LYS A 286 3.91 2.42 -13.81
C LYS A 286 3.63 3.86 -14.28
N PRO A 287 4.54 4.49 -15.02
CA PRO A 287 4.40 5.92 -15.33
C PRO A 287 3.25 6.23 -16.30
N ILE A 288 2.83 5.27 -17.13
CA ILE A 288 1.81 5.50 -18.17
C ILE A 288 0.56 4.63 -18.03
N ARG A 289 0.53 3.74 -17.03
CA ARG A 289 -0.57 2.80 -16.82
C ARG A 289 -1.77 3.54 -16.20
N LYS A 290 -2.89 3.59 -16.91
CA LYS A 290 -4.10 4.31 -16.46
C LYS A 290 -4.85 3.56 -15.37
N LYS A 291 -4.90 2.23 -15.45
CA LYS A 291 -5.50 1.36 -14.43
C LYS A 291 -4.44 0.95 -13.41
N ILE A 292 -4.26 1.73 -12.35
CA ILE A 292 -3.34 1.39 -11.26
C ILE A 292 -3.91 0.24 -10.39
N SER A 293 -3.00 -0.57 -9.88
CA SER A 293 -3.26 -1.67 -8.95
C SER A 293 -3.88 -1.16 -7.65
N PHE A 294 -4.65 -2.00 -6.98
CA PHE A 294 -5.41 -1.61 -5.79
C PHE A 294 -5.56 -2.74 -4.79
N PHE A 295 -5.85 -2.37 -3.54
CA PHE A 295 -6.03 -3.28 -2.43
C PHE A 295 -7.52 -3.37 -2.09
N ASN A 296 -8.06 -4.59 -2.09
CA ASN A 296 -9.46 -4.86 -1.82
C ASN A 296 -9.60 -5.72 -0.57
N SER A 297 -10.46 -5.32 0.37
CA SER A 297 -10.75 -6.09 1.59
C SER A 297 -9.48 -6.49 2.36
N CYS A 298 -8.53 -5.57 2.55
CA CYS A 298 -7.23 -5.85 3.19
C CYS A 298 -7.21 -5.31 4.64
N PRO A 299 -7.67 -6.06 5.66
CA PRO A 299 -7.82 -5.56 7.03
C PRO A 299 -6.50 -5.32 7.75
N ASN A 300 -5.40 -5.92 7.28
CA ASN A 300 -4.09 -5.83 7.92
C ASN A 300 -3.32 -4.56 7.53
N ILE A 301 -3.70 -3.89 6.43
CA ILE A 301 -3.06 -2.65 5.99
C ILE A 301 -3.49 -1.53 6.92
N THR A 302 -2.52 -0.97 7.65
CA THR A 302 -2.78 0.10 8.63
C THR A 302 -2.22 1.46 8.20
N SER A 303 -1.40 1.49 7.16
CA SER A 303 -0.83 2.72 6.60
C SER A 303 -0.68 2.62 5.07
N ILE A 304 -0.76 3.77 4.41
CA ILE A 304 -0.49 3.93 2.98
C ILE A 304 0.71 4.88 2.88
N PRO A 305 1.80 4.50 2.17
CA PRO A 305 2.96 5.39 1.98
C PRO A 305 2.57 6.69 1.28
N GLU A 306 3.07 7.83 1.76
CA GLU A 306 2.79 9.14 1.16
C GLU A 306 3.23 9.22 -0.30
N ASP A 307 4.40 8.66 -0.61
CA ASP A 307 5.04 8.72 -1.92
C ASP A 307 4.66 7.54 -2.84
N LEU A 308 3.63 6.75 -2.49
CA LEU A 308 3.20 5.56 -3.24
C LEU A 308 2.90 5.86 -4.73
N TYR A 309 2.35 7.05 -5.02
CA TYR A 309 1.94 7.49 -6.35
C TYR A 309 2.88 8.54 -6.97
N LYS A 310 4.05 8.76 -6.37
CA LYS A 310 4.97 9.85 -6.76
C LYS A 310 5.37 9.84 -8.25
N TYR A 311 5.36 8.67 -8.87
CA TYR A 311 5.78 8.48 -10.26
C TYR A 311 4.62 8.16 -11.22
N ASN A 312 3.38 8.39 -10.78
CA ASN A 312 2.17 8.03 -11.52
C ASN A 312 1.35 9.29 -11.80
N THR A 313 0.88 9.42 -13.04
CA THR A 313 0.10 10.58 -13.53
C THR A 313 -1.30 10.18 -13.96
#